data_AF-A0ABD3EW91-F1
#
_entry.id   AF-A0ABD3EW91-F1
#
_cell.length_a   1.000
_cell.length_b   1.000
_cell.length_c   1.000
_cell.angle_alpha   90.00
_cell.angle_beta   90.00
_cell.angle_gamma   90.00
#
_symmetry.space_group_name_H-M   'P 1'
#
loop_
_entity.id
_entity.type
_entity.pdbx_description
1 polymer ?
#
loop_
_entity_poly.entity_id
_entity_poly.type
_entity_poly.pdbx_seq_one_letter_code
_entity_poly.pdbx_strand_id
1 'polypeptide(L)'
;MLVAFYLACIEKKEVLVIRRLKGGNAVVFFDGQGSYKRLGHLSPTKLFAVRKEAADAIVLVDGFNQKEIDSSLTGLEPFRVLATSCQFDVKPNDSAHLVVLPAWRRDDLLKHAELTDWVVDTEISKTKDLRDSELRRFVKQQYFYSGGSLREFCKKRAELKLRASNNWATERNDEAFELVSNYRSAGQADLVRRHYVIDPTNKRHYFTCRGWALSVDSGYVMSNLGRKIDMDKQLSLYKCAKFVGAGFHDVAFEVLFHNAVNRSTLAPVVLAMKSGLRYEKIEIQVPKVIRDGCDEETCYSCLKTLEKDTYWTPDYPFFPFIDAVTTCEAFTSEDNSETIVAYIVVTIRRENVQGRHI
;
A
#
# COMPACT_ATOMS: atom_id res chain seq x y z
N MET A 1 -17.36 -1.17 -2.76
CA MET A 1 -17.84 -0.48 -3.98
C MET A 1 -17.87 -1.43 -5.17
N LEU A 2 -16.74 -1.99 -5.64
CA LEU A 2 -16.74 -2.95 -6.77
C LEU A 2 -17.70 -4.13 -6.59
N VAL A 3 -17.74 -4.75 -5.41
CA VAL A 3 -18.71 -5.83 -5.09
C VAL A 3 -20.15 -5.35 -5.18
N ALA A 4 -20.44 -4.10 -4.80
CA ALA A 4 -21.77 -3.52 -4.91
C ALA A 4 -22.21 -3.43 -6.38
N PHE A 5 -21.31 -2.94 -7.24
CA PHE A 5 -21.56 -2.86 -8.68
C PHE A 5 -21.65 -4.24 -9.33
N TYR A 6 -20.84 -5.21 -8.94
CA TYR A 6 -20.97 -6.58 -9.44
C TYR A 6 -22.34 -7.17 -9.06
N LEU A 7 -22.71 -7.08 -7.78
CA LEU A 7 -24.01 -7.58 -7.30
C LEU A 7 -25.19 -6.88 -7.99
N ALA A 8 -25.12 -5.57 -8.15
CA ALA A 8 -26.20 -4.80 -8.76
C ALA A 8 -26.25 -4.95 -10.28
N CYS A 9 -25.13 -4.77 -10.97
CA CYS A 9 -25.10 -4.67 -12.43
C CYS A 9 -24.95 -6.03 -13.13
N ILE A 10 -24.29 -7.01 -12.50
CA ILE A 10 -24.04 -8.33 -13.08
C ILE A 10 -25.02 -9.37 -12.51
N GLU A 11 -25.13 -9.45 -11.19
CA GLU A 11 -26.03 -10.42 -10.52
C GLU A 11 -27.48 -9.92 -10.40
N LYS A 12 -27.74 -8.67 -10.83
CA LYS A 12 -29.07 -8.02 -10.82
C LYS A 12 -29.76 -8.08 -9.45
N LYS A 13 -28.99 -7.88 -8.38
CA LYS A 13 -29.47 -7.86 -6.99
C LYS A 13 -29.69 -6.42 -6.52
N GLU A 14 -30.66 -6.25 -5.64
CA GLU A 14 -30.79 -5.01 -4.86
C GLU A 14 -29.64 -4.92 -3.84
N VAL A 15 -28.99 -3.76 -3.79
CA VAL A 15 -27.81 -3.54 -2.94
C VAL A 15 -27.92 -2.20 -2.24
N LEU A 16 -27.84 -2.20 -0.90
CA LEU A 16 -27.77 -1.00 -0.09
C LEU A 16 -26.34 -0.82 0.45
N VAL A 17 -25.62 0.17 -0.06
CA VAL A 17 -24.29 0.54 0.45
C VAL A 17 -24.45 1.64 1.48
N ILE A 18 -24.05 1.39 2.72
CA ILE A 18 -24.02 2.37 3.81
C ILE A 18 -22.57 2.73 4.07
N ARG A 19 -22.22 4.01 4.03
CA ARG A 19 -20.86 4.49 4.24
C ARG A 19 -20.79 5.53 5.34
N ARG A 20 -19.80 5.39 6.23
CA ARG A 20 -19.47 6.40 7.24
C ARG A 20 -18.84 7.63 6.60
N LEU A 21 -19.35 8.80 6.95
CA LEU A 21 -18.78 10.11 6.62
C LEU A 21 -18.29 10.82 7.89
N LYS A 22 -17.45 11.85 7.73
CA LYS A 22 -17.14 12.77 8.83
C LYS A 22 -18.44 13.52 9.20
N GLY A 23 -19.01 13.21 10.37
CA GLY A 23 -20.24 13.84 10.87
C GLY A 23 -21.56 13.23 10.41
N GLY A 24 -21.58 12.01 9.85
CA GLY A 24 -22.84 11.36 9.47
C GLY A 24 -22.66 10.09 8.64
N ASN A 25 -23.71 9.65 7.96
CA ASN A 25 -23.68 8.50 7.06
C ASN A 25 -24.18 8.87 5.66
N ALA A 26 -23.64 8.22 4.63
CA ALA A 26 -24.20 8.24 3.28
C ALA A 26 -24.72 6.85 2.92
N VAL A 27 -25.73 6.81 2.05
CA VAL A 27 -26.28 5.58 1.51
C VAL A 27 -26.39 5.67 0.00
N VAL A 28 -26.13 4.56 -0.65
CA VAL A 28 -26.41 4.35 -2.07
C VAL A 28 -27.20 3.07 -2.20
N PHE A 29 -28.42 3.17 -2.74
CA PHE A 29 -29.25 2.02 -3.06
C PHE A 29 -29.19 1.76 -4.55
N PHE A 30 -28.87 0.54 -4.94
CA PHE A 30 -28.95 0.03 -6.31
C PHE A 30 -30.12 -0.93 -6.42
N ASP A 31 -30.93 -0.81 -7.46
CA ASP A 31 -32.14 -1.61 -7.67
C ASP A 31 -31.92 -2.92 -8.45
N GLY A 32 -30.67 -3.20 -8.87
CA GLY A 32 -30.34 -4.36 -9.70
C GLY A 32 -30.77 -4.25 -11.17
N GLN A 33 -31.40 -3.15 -11.58
CA GLN A 33 -31.86 -2.88 -12.95
C GLN A 33 -31.08 -1.75 -13.63
N GLY A 34 -30.03 -1.26 -12.95
CA GLY A 34 -29.15 -0.20 -13.46
C GLY A 34 -29.51 1.20 -12.97
N SER A 35 -30.50 1.34 -12.09
CA SER A 35 -30.78 2.62 -11.42
C SER A 35 -30.18 2.65 -10.01
N TYR A 36 -29.93 3.87 -9.52
CA TYR A 36 -29.45 4.07 -8.16
C TYR A 36 -30.04 5.32 -7.52
N LYS A 37 -30.17 5.28 -6.19
CA LYS A 37 -30.54 6.43 -5.36
C LYS A 37 -29.44 6.68 -4.34
N ARG A 38 -29.15 7.95 -4.05
CA ARG A 38 -28.12 8.34 -3.07
C ARG A 38 -28.67 9.34 -2.07
N LEU A 39 -28.35 9.14 -0.79
CA LEU A 39 -28.59 10.11 0.28
C LEU A 39 -27.30 10.31 1.10
N GLY A 40 -27.13 11.49 1.69
CA GLY A 40 -25.95 11.86 2.49
C GLY A 40 -26.32 12.48 3.83
N HIS A 41 -25.34 12.54 4.74
CA HIS A 41 -25.48 13.15 6.07
C HIS A 41 -26.68 12.64 6.89
N LEU A 42 -26.98 11.34 6.80
CA LEU A 42 -28.08 10.72 7.52
C LEU A 42 -27.75 10.56 9.01
N SER A 43 -28.72 10.90 9.86
CA SER A 43 -28.73 10.53 11.28
C SER A 43 -29.01 9.02 11.42
N PRO A 44 -28.71 8.42 12.60
CA PRO A 44 -29.03 7.01 12.85
C PRO A 44 -30.51 6.67 12.60
N THR A 45 -31.45 7.50 13.06
CA THR A 45 -32.90 7.28 12.86
C THR A 45 -33.30 7.24 11.39
N LYS A 46 -32.74 8.14 10.56
CA LYS A 46 -33.01 8.12 9.11
C LYS A 46 -32.39 6.91 8.43
N LEU A 47 -31.23 6.46 8.91
CA LEU A 47 -30.60 5.24 8.42
C LEU A 47 -31.46 4.01 8.67
N PHE A 48 -32.05 3.88 9.87
CA PHE A 48 -33.01 2.82 10.19
C PHE A 48 -34.22 2.82 9.24
N ALA A 49 -34.78 3.99 8.95
CA ALA A 49 -35.90 4.12 8.03
C ALA A 49 -35.55 3.63 6.61
N VAL A 50 -34.43 4.11 6.05
CA VAL A 50 -33.93 3.67 4.73
C VAL A 50 -33.71 2.16 4.69
N ARG A 51 -33.17 1.57 5.77
CA ARG A 51 -32.97 0.13 5.85
C ARG A 51 -34.27 -0.65 5.87
N LYS A 52 -35.28 -0.15 6.58
CA LYS A 52 -36.60 -0.77 6.63
C LYS A 52 -37.26 -0.78 5.25
N GLU A 53 -37.07 0.29 4.48
CA GLU A 53 -37.55 0.36 3.09
C GLU A 53 -36.78 -0.59 2.15
N ALA A 54 -35.50 -0.86 2.43
CA ALA A 54 -34.64 -1.75 1.65
C ALA A 54 -34.44 -3.13 2.32
N ALA A 55 -35.50 -3.69 2.93
CA ALA A 55 -35.39 -4.90 3.76
C ALA A 55 -34.83 -6.13 3.02
N ASP A 56 -35.10 -6.25 1.72
CA ASP A 56 -34.66 -7.39 0.89
C ASP A 56 -33.27 -7.18 0.26
N ALA A 57 -32.73 -5.96 0.35
CA ALA A 57 -31.46 -5.61 -0.26
C ALA A 57 -30.27 -6.26 0.43
N ILE A 58 -29.23 -6.55 -0.35
CA ILE A 58 -27.93 -6.92 0.21
C ILE A 58 -27.30 -5.66 0.81
N VAL A 59 -27.25 -5.60 2.14
CA VAL A 59 -26.64 -4.46 2.84
C VAL A 59 -25.13 -4.64 2.91
N LEU A 60 -24.40 -3.66 2.36
CA LEU A 60 -22.95 -3.51 2.51
C LEU A 60 -22.66 -2.29 3.39
N VAL A 61 -21.81 -2.42 4.40
CA VAL A 61 -21.44 -1.29 5.28
C VAL A 61 -19.95 -0.93 5.13
N ASP A 62 -19.59 0.35 5.08
CA ASP A 62 -18.22 0.84 4.78
C ASP A 62 -17.74 1.86 5.81
N GLY A 63 -16.56 1.62 6.42
CA GLY A 63 -15.88 2.56 7.32
C GLY A 63 -16.38 2.59 8.77
N PHE A 64 -16.81 1.44 9.30
CA PHE A 64 -17.20 1.26 10.71
C PHE A 64 -16.28 0.24 11.39
N ASN A 65 -16.02 0.43 12.69
CA ASN A 65 -15.32 -0.57 13.50
C ASN A 65 -16.27 -1.59 14.15
N GLN A 66 -15.70 -2.68 14.67
CA GLN A 66 -16.44 -3.76 15.35
C GLN A 66 -17.41 -3.22 16.40
N LYS A 67 -16.93 -2.36 17.32
CA LYS A 67 -17.74 -1.80 18.40
C LYS A 67 -18.90 -0.94 17.88
N GLU A 68 -18.71 -0.24 16.76
CA GLU A 68 -19.75 0.57 16.12
C GLU A 68 -20.80 -0.29 15.40
N ILE A 69 -20.37 -1.43 14.84
CA ILE A 69 -21.25 -2.39 14.18
C ILE A 69 -22.10 -3.14 15.22
N ASP A 70 -21.45 -3.64 16.28
CA ASP A 70 -22.09 -4.39 17.38
C ASP A 70 -23.01 -3.49 18.24
N SER A 71 -22.92 -2.18 18.07
CA SER A 71 -23.78 -1.23 18.78
C SER A 71 -25.20 -1.28 18.22
N SER A 72 -26.14 -1.76 19.03
CA SER A 72 -27.58 -1.78 18.71
C SER A 72 -28.16 -0.41 18.34
N LEU A 73 -27.46 0.68 18.68
CA LEU A 73 -27.86 2.06 18.40
C LEU A 73 -27.58 2.51 16.96
N THR A 74 -26.72 1.80 16.22
CA THR A 74 -26.33 2.21 14.85
C THR A 74 -27.23 1.62 13.77
N GLY A 75 -27.95 0.54 14.08
CA GLY A 75 -28.85 -0.12 13.13
C GLY A 75 -28.12 -0.75 11.95
N LEU A 76 -26.85 -1.13 12.15
CA LEU A 76 -26.01 -1.71 11.10
C LEU A 76 -26.22 -3.22 10.95
N GLU A 77 -26.82 -3.90 11.91
CA GLU A 77 -27.18 -5.32 11.82
C GLU A 77 -28.63 -5.55 11.37
N PRO A 78 -28.93 -6.66 10.64
CA PRO A 78 -27.96 -7.59 10.03
C PRO A 78 -27.39 -7.02 8.72
N PHE A 79 -26.11 -7.23 8.42
CA PHE A 79 -25.53 -6.86 7.12
C PHE A 79 -24.90 -8.08 6.47
N ARG A 80 -24.82 -8.10 5.13
CA ARG A 80 -24.28 -9.24 4.39
C ARG A 80 -22.82 -9.05 4.03
N VAL A 81 -22.34 -7.82 3.87
CA VAL A 81 -20.95 -7.53 3.45
C VAL A 81 -20.39 -6.33 4.21
N LEU A 82 -19.12 -6.41 4.63
CA LEU A 82 -18.37 -5.28 5.19
C LEU A 82 -17.35 -4.76 4.17
N ALA A 83 -17.60 -3.58 3.65
CA ALA A 83 -16.70 -2.84 2.81
C ALA A 83 -15.60 -2.15 3.64
N THR A 84 -14.34 -2.41 3.29
CA THR A 84 -13.13 -1.60 3.58
C THR A 84 -13.06 -0.78 4.88
N SER A 85 -12.77 -1.46 5.98
CA SER A 85 -11.67 -1.07 6.84
C SER A 85 -11.28 -2.27 7.68
N CYS A 86 -9.98 -2.49 7.92
CA CYS A 86 -9.47 -3.54 8.82
C CYS A 86 -9.88 -3.30 10.29
N GLN A 87 -11.01 -2.63 10.54
CA GLN A 87 -11.53 -2.25 11.84
C GLN A 87 -12.57 -3.27 12.37
N PHE A 88 -12.79 -4.36 11.63
CA PHE A 88 -13.63 -5.49 12.03
C PHE A 88 -12.80 -6.77 11.94
N ASP A 89 -12.74 -7.51 13.05
CA ASP A 89 -11.92 -8.71 13.19
C ASP A 89 -12.76 -9.92 12.76
N VAL A 90 -12.60 -10.33 11.49
CA VAL A 90 -13.36 -11.44 10.91
C VAL A 90 -12.97 -12.76 11.58
N LYS A 91 -13.91 -13.36 12.31
CA LYS A 91 -13.73 -14.67 12.95
C LYS A 91 -14.27 -15.78 12.05
N PRO A 92 -13.68 -16.99 12.10
CA PRO A 92 -14.15 -18.14 11.31
C PRO A 92 -15.64 -18.49 11.49
N ASN A 93 -16.25 -18.08 12.59
CA ASN A 93 -17.64 -18.39 12.95
C ASN A 93 -18.58 -17.17 12.81
N ASP A 94 -18.14 -16.08 12.19
CA ASP A 94 -19.02 -14.92 12.00
C ASP A 94 -20.20 -15.29 11.10
N SER A 95 -21.41 -14.91 11.52
CA SER A 95 -22.67 -15.23 10.84
C SER A 95 -22.89 -14.46 9.53
N ALA A 96 -22.05 -13.46 9.27
CA ALA A 96 -22.09 -12.66 8.05
C ALA A 96 -21.27 -13.33 6.93
N HIS A 97 -21.78 -13.31 5.70
CA HIS A 97 -21.03 -13.68 4.49
C HIS A 97 -20.01 -12.58 4.15
N LEU A 98 -19.04 -12.38 5.03
CA LEU A 98 -18.12 -11.26 5.00
C LEU A 98 -17.30 -11.32 3.70
N VAL A 99 -17.38 -10.24 2.92
CA VAL A 99 -16.54 -10.00 1.74
C VAL A 99 -15.72 -8.77 2.06
N VAL A 100 -14.42 -8.96 2.29
CA VAL A 100 -13.52 -7.81 2.38
C VAL A 100 -13.31 -7.25 0.98
N LEU A 101 -13.55 -5.96 0.80
CA LEU A 101 -13.14 -5.28 -0.42
C LEU A 101 -11.60 -5.27 -0.47
N PRO A 102 -10.98 -5.91 -1.47
CA PRO A 102 -9.54 -5.93 -1.56
C PRO A 102 -8.99 -4.51 -1.69
N ALA A 103 -7.79 -4.32 -1.16
CA ALA A 103 -6.96 -3.18 -1.50
C ALA A 103 -6.85 -3.03 -3.02
N TRP A 104 -6.89 -1.79 -3.49
CA TRP A 104 -6.65 -1.49 -4.90
C TRP A 104 -5.17 -1.68 -5.22
N ARG A 105 -4.85 -2.30 -6.35
CA ARG A 105 -3.46 -2.32 -6.83
C ARG A 105 -3.13 -0.97 -7.46
N ARG A 106 -1.84 -0.67 -7.55
CA ARG A 106 -1.36 0.60 -8.13
C ARG A 106 -1.89 0.79 -9.56
N ASP A 107 -1.91 -0.28 -10.36
CA ASP A 107 -2.34 -0.21 -11.76
C ASP A 107 -3.86 -0.01 -11.88
N ASP A 108 -4.65 -0.53 -10.92
CA ASP A 108 -6.09 -0.23 -10.83
C ASP A 108 -6.33 1.25 -10.49
N LEU A 109 -5.51 1.82 -9.60
CA LEU A 109 -5.58 3.24 -9.23
C LEU A 109 -5.05 4.16 -10.33
N LEU A 110 -4.08 3.70 -11.13
CA LEU A 110 -3.70 4.38 -12.36
C LEU A 110 -4.89 4.44 -13.32
N LYS A 111 -5.60 3.32 -13.50
CA LYS A 111 -6.79 3.31 -14.35
C LYS A 111 -7.89 4.23 -13.85
N HIS A 112 -8.10 4.27 -12.53
CA HIS A 112 -9.01 5.23 -11.91
C HIS A 112 -8.60 6.69 -12.19
N ALA A 113 -7.31 7.00 -12.06
CA ALA A 113 -6.78 8.34 -12.32
C ALA A 113 -6.91 8.76 -13.79
N GLU A 114 -6.75 7.84 -14.74
CA GLU A 114 -6.96 8.09 -16.18
C GLU A 114 -8.43 8.45 -16.49
N LEU A 115 -9.38 7.80 -15.80
CA LEU A 115 -10.80 7.91 -16.08
C LEU A 115 -11.51 9.07 -15.35
N THR A 116 -10.84 9.73 -14.41
CA THR A 116 -11.46 10.74 -13.52
C THR A 116 -10.65 12.03 -13.47
N ASP A 117 -11.20 13.07 -12.84
CA ASP A 117 -10.50 14.35 -12.66
C ASP A 117 -9.58 14.33 -11.42
N TRP A 118 -9.12 13.13 -11.04
CA TRP A 118 -8.39 12.86 -9.81
C TRP A 118 -7.20 13.82 -9.58
N VAL A 119 -6.43 14.14 -10.62
CA VAL A 119 -5.28 15.06 -10.48
C VAL A 119 -5.69 16.49 -10.15
N VAL A 120 -6.88 16.90 -10.58
CA VAL A 120 -7.48 18.21 -10.27
C VAL A 120 -8.10 18.17 -8.87
N ASP A 121 -8.90 17.14 -8.58
CA ASP A 121 -9.58 16.96 -7.29
C ASP A 121 -8.61 16.85 -6.11
N THR A 122 -7.43 16.27 -6.33
CA THR A 122 -6.36 16.16 -5.33
C THR A 122 -5.38 17.33 -5.32
N GLU A 123 -5.61 18.35 -6.16
CA GLU A 123 -4.78 19.54 -6.32
C GLU A 123 -3.33 19.24 -6.73
N ILE A 124 -3.09 18.09 -7.37
CA ILE A 124 -1.77 17.72 -7.92
C ILE A 124 -1.47 18.54 -9.17
N SER A 125 -2.49 18.81 -9.99
CA SER A 125 -2.41 19.57 -11.23
C SER A 125 -3.63 20.46 -11.39
N LYS A 126 -3.47 21.58 -12.09
CA LYS A 126 -4.61 22.44 -12.46
C LYS A 126 -5.42 21.88 -13.62
N THR A 127 -4.87 20.93 -14.37
CA THR A 127 -5.50 20.30 -15.53
C THR A 127 -5.32 18.78 -15.50
N LYS A 128 -6.27 18.09 -16.14
CA LYS A 128 -6.21 16.64 -16.39
C LYS A 128 -5.27 16.27 -17.55
N ASP A 129 -4.95 17.22 -18.42
CA ASP A 129 -4.10 17.00 -19.59
C ASP A 129 -2.63 16.88 -19.19
N LEU A 130 -2.25 15.68 -18.76
CA LEU A 130 -0.89 15.32 -18.38
C LEU A 130 -0.31 14.33 -19.39
N ARG A 131 1.02 14.38 -19.58
CA ARG A 131 1.70 13.30 -20.30
C ARG A 131 1.59 12.01 -19.49
N ASP A 132 1.53 10.87 -20.16
CA ASP A 132 1.41 9.55 -19.52
C ASP A 132 2.51 9.32 -18.45
N SER A 133 3.74 9.74 -18.73
CA SER A 133 4.85 9.65 -17.77
C SER A 133 4.64 10.49 -16.50
N GLU A 134 4.01 11.66 -16.61
CA GLU A 134 3.70 12.54 -15.49
C GLU A 134 2.58 11.95 -14.63
N LEU A 135 1.51 11.46 -15.26
CA LEU A 135 0.42 10.78 -14.57
C LEU A 135 0.94 9.57 -13.79
N ARG A 136 1.69 8.68 -14.45
CA ARG A 136 2.29 7.50 -13.79
C ARG A 136 3.17 7.88 -12.61
N ARG A 137 3.97 8.93 -12.74
CA ARG A 137 4.80 9.45 -11.64
C ARG A 137 3.93 9.93 -10.48
N PHE A 138 2.89 10.72 -10.73
CA PHE A 138 2.00 11.21 -9.68
C PHE A 138 1.22 10.08 -9.00
N VAL A 139 0.74 9.09 -9.76
CA VAL A 139 0.07 7.91 -9.22
C VAL A 139 1.04 7.10 -8.36
N LYS A 140 2.29 6.87 -8.79
CA LYS A 140 3.31 6.20 -7.98
C LYS A 140 3.52 6.92 -6.65
N GLN A 141 3.71 8.24 -6.69
CA GLN A 141 3.90 9.06 -5.48
C GLN A 141 2.68 9.05 -4.56
N GLN A 142 1.47 9.13 -5.11
CA GLN A 142 0.25 9.07 -4.31
C GLN A 142 0.07 7.70 -3.66
N TYR A 143 0.26 6.63 -4.44
CA TYR A 143 0.14 5.26 -3.98
C TYR A 143 1.15 4.97 -2.84
N PHE A 144 2.37 5.50 -2.94
CA PHE A 144 3.39 5.36 -1.90
C PHE A 144 2.88 5.78 -0.50
N TYR A 145 2.07 6.85 -0.40
CA TYR A 145 1.49 7.27 0.87
C TYR A 145 0.15 6.62 1.18
N SER A 146 -0.74 6.51 0.19
CA SER A 146 -2.11 6.05 0.39
C SER A 146 -2.27 4.52 0.47
N GLY A 147 -1.30 3.78 -0.08
CA GLY A 147 -1.43 2.35 -0.37
C GLY A 147 -2.59 2.06 -1.31
N GLY A 148 -3.19 0.88 -1.18
CA GLY A 148 -4.37 0.47 -1.95
C GLY A 148 -5.70 1.08 -1.50
N SER A 149 -5.71 2.28 -0.93
CA SER A 149 -6.92 2.95 -0.47
C SER A 149 -7.42 3.82 -1.59
N LEU A 150 -8.58 3.55 -2.14
CA LEU A 150 -9.18 4.55 -3.01
C LEU A 150 -9.49 5.84 -2.22
N ARG A 151 -9.97 5.71 -0.97
CA ARG A 151 -10.29 6.87 -0.13
C ARG A 151 -9.08 7.75 0.13
N GLU A 152 -7.97 7.18 0.60
CA GLU A 152 -6.76 7.96 0.87
C GLU A 152 -6.13 8.42 -0.45
N PHE A 153 -6.14 7.61 -1.51
CA PHE A 153 -5.62 8.00 -2.82
C PHE A 153 -6.30 9.26 -3.37
N CYS A 154 -7.59 9.47 -3.09
CA CYS A 154 -8.35 10.67 -3.47
C CYS A 154 -8.18 11.88 -2.53
N LYS A 155 -7.26 11.85 -1.55
CA LYS A 155 -6.97 13.02 -0.70
C LYS A 155 -5.82 13.86 -1.24
N LYS A 156 -5.69 15.09 -0.74
CA LYS A 156 -4.52 15.93 -1.00
C LYS A 156 -3.24 15.27 -0.48
N ARG A 157 -2.14 15.38 -1.24
CA ARG A 157 -0.87 14.72 -0.89
C ARG A 157 -0.29 15.20 0.45
N ALA A 158 -0.44 16.48 0.78
CA ALA A 158 0.03 17.03 2.05
C ALA A 158 -0.68 16.39 3.25
N GLU A 159 -2.00 16.17 3.16
CA GLU A 159 -2.78 15.49 4.19
C GLU A 159 -2.35 14.02 4.36
N LEU A 160 -2.02 13.36 3.25
CA LEU A 160 -1.51 11.99 3.28
C LEU A 160 -0.16 11.88 3.97
N LYS A 161 0.77 12.78 3.66
CA LYS A 161 2.09 12.83 4.30
C LYS A 161 1.93 13.04 5.81
N LEU A 162 1.15 14.05 6.21
CA LEU A 162 0.91 14.35 7.63
C LEU A 162 0.28 13.16 8.38
N ARG A 163 -0.72 12.51 7.78
CA ARG A 163 -1.36 11.33 8.35
C ARG A 163 -0.39 10.17 8.49
N ALA A 164 0.35 9.85 7.42
CA ALA A 164 1.29 8.74 7.43
C ALA A 164 2.38 8.95 8.49
N SER A 165 2.86 10.19 8.66
CA SER A 165 3.78 10.55 9.74
C SER A 165 3.16 10.44 11.14
N ASN A 166 1.95 10.95 11.35
CA ASN A 166 1.29 10.93 12.67
C ASN A 166 0.94 9.52 13.12
N ASN A 167 0.41 8.71 12.21
CA ASN A 167 0.08 7.31 12.48
C ASN A 167 1.35 6.52 12.83
N TRP A 168 2.49 6.87 12.23
CA TRP A 168 3.77 6.22 12.48
C TRP A 168 4.47 6.72 13.76
N ALA A 169 4.34 8.01 14.10
CA ALA A 169 5.02 8.62 15.23
C ALA A 169 4.55 8.11 16.61
N THR A 170 3.44 7.39 16.66
CA THR A 170 2.80 6.94 17.91
C THR A 170 3.18 5.53 18.33
N GLU A 171 3.96 4.79 17.54
CA GLU A 171 4.18 3.35 17.75
C GLU A 171 5.57 3.03 18.29
N ARG A 172 5.61 2.30 19.42
CA ARG A 172 6.85 1.81 20.04
C ARG A 172 7.47 0.71 19.17
N ASN A 173 8.80 0.60 19.18
CA ASN A 173 9.56 -0.37 18.36
C ASN A 173 9.09 -1.82 18.55
N ASP A 174 8.60 -2.14 19.74
CA ASP A 174 8.20 -3.47 20.20
C ASP A 174 6.83 -3.88 19.59
N GLU A 175 6.00 -2.90 19.21
CA GLU A 175 4.67 -3.09 18.60
C GLU A 175 4.74 -3.03 17.06
N ALA A 176 5.81 -2.49 16.49
CA ALA A 176 5.94 -2.25 15.05
C ALA A 176 5.81 -3.53 14.19
N PHE A 177 6.20 -4.70 14.72
CA PHE A 177 5.98 -5.98 14.02
C PHE A 177 4.61 -6.61 14.26
N GLU A 178 4.00 -6.36 15.42
CA GLU A 178 2.60 -6.75 15.69
C GLU A 178 1.64 -6.08 14.69
N LEU A 179 1.97 -4.84 14.32
CA LEU A 179 1.33 -4.10 13.22
C LEU A 179 1.41 -4.76 11.86
N VAL A 180 2.40 -5.62 11.62
CA VAL A 180 2.59 -6.32 10.34
C VAL A 180 1.88 -7.67 10.34
N SER A 181 1.90 -8.35 11.48
CA SER A 181 1.73 -9.80 11.55
C SER A 181 0.49 -10.24 12.32
N ASN A 182 -0.02 -9.43 13.25
CA ASN A 182 -1.11 -9.85 14.14
C ASN A 182 -2.43 -9.14 13.87
N TYR A 183 -3.50 -9.94 13.81
CA TYR A 183 -4.89 -9.53 13.67
C TYR A 183 -5.38 -8.63 14.82
N ARG A 184 -4.65 -8.61 15.95
CA ARG A 184 -5.04 -7.91 17.18
C ARG A 184 -4.04 -6.83 17.51
N SER A 185 -4.25 -5.63 17.00
CA SER A 185 -3.63 -4.44 17.60
C SER A 185 -4.74 -3.53 18.08
N ALA A 186 -4.73 -3.22 19.38
CA ALA A 186 -5.52 -2.11 19.90
C ALA A 186 -4.85 -0.80 19.43
N GLY A 187 -5.22 -0.24 18.28
CA GLY A 187 -4.56 0.97 17.80
C GLY A 187 -4.85 1.41 16.36
N GLN A 188 -4.13 2.44 15.90
CA GLN A 188 -4.25 3.04 14.56
C GLN A 188 -3.66 2.20 13.42
N ALA A 189 -3.10 1.02 13.72
CA ALA A 189 -2.57 0.04 12.78
C ALA A 189 -3.55 -0.36 11.66
N ASP A 190 -4.85 -0.25 11.91
CA ASP A 190 -5.90 -0.54 10.91
C ASP A 190 -5.96 0.51 9.79
N LEU A 191 -5.26 1.64 9.94
CA LEU A 191 -5.16 2.69 8.93
C LEU A 191 -4.04 2.44 7.91
N VAL A 192 -3.13 1.50 8.19
CA VAL A 192 -1.94 1.21 7.37
C VAL A 192 -1.93 -0.20 6.78
N ARG A 193 -2.80 -1.08 7.26
CA ARG A 193 -3.00 -2.44 6.74
C ARG A 193 -4.23 -2.55 5.85
N ARG A 194 -4.17 -3.45 4.87
CA ARG A 194 -5.33 -3.87 4.07
C ARG A 194 -5.30 -5.35 3.73
N HIS A 195 -6.49 -5.91 3.51
CA HIS A 195 -6.63 -7.23 2.94
C HIS A 195 -6.47 -7.16 1.42
N TYR A 196 -5.66 -8.05 0.89
CA TYR A 196 -5.54 -8.35 -0.52
C TYR A 196 -6.20 -9.68 -0.82
N VAL A 197 -6.87 -9.77 -1.97
CA VAL A 197 -7.29 -11.06 -2.51
C VAL A 197 -6.05 -11.74 -3.10
N ILE A 198 -5.76 -12.94 -2.61
CA ILE A 198 -4.57 -13.73 -2.98
C ILE A 198 -4.57 -14.04 -4.48
N ASP A 199 -5.71 -14.47 -5.01
CA ASP A 199 -5.87 -14.78 -6.44
C ASP A 199 -7.11 -14.05 -6.96
N PRO A 200 -6.94 -12.90 -7.66
CA PRO A 200 -8.05 -12.13 -8.20
C PRO A 200 -8.78 -12.85 -9.35
N THR A 201 -8.24 -13.94 -9.88
CA THR A 201 -8.91 -14.76 -10.91
C THR A 201 -9.83 -15.81 -10.30
N ASN A 202 -9.60 -16.16 -9.03
CA ASN A 202 -10.42 -17.13 -8.31
C ASN A 202 -11.55 -16.41 -7.57
N LYS A 203 -12.77 -16.53 -8.11
CA LYS A 203 -13.99 -15.96 -7.49
C LYS A 203 -14.11 -16.32 -6.00
N ARG A 204 -13.73 -17.54 -5.58
CA ARG A 204 -13.79 -17.97 -4.17
C ARG A 204 -12.94 -17.11 -3.25
N HIS A 205 -11.80 -16.61 -3.73
CA HIS A 205 -10.90 -15.82 -2.91
C HIS A 205 -11.48 -14.44 -2.56
N TYR A 206 -12.58 -14.01 -3.20
CA TYR A 206 -13.27 -12.78 -2.81
C TYR A 206 -14.18 -12.95 -1.59
N PHE A 207 -14.64 -14.16 -1.29
CA PHE A 207 -15.66 -14.38 -0.25
C PHE A 207 -15.27 -15.42 0.81
N THR A 208 -14.01 -15.88 0.81
CA THR A 208 -13.48 -16.76 1.86
C THR A 208 -12.24 -16.14 2.50
N CYS A 209 -12.19 -16.07 3.83
CA CYS A 209 -11.06 -15.51 4.58
C CYS A 209 -9.72 -16.20 4.26
N ARG A 210 -9.74 -17.49 3.89
CA ARG A 210 -8.56 -18.24 3.41
C ARG A 210 -7.98 -17.72 2.11
N GLY A 211 -8.75 -16.96 1.33
CA GLY A 211 -8.33 -16.34 0.08
C GLY A 211 -7.77 -14.93 0.25
N TRP A 212 -7.60 -14.46 1.49
CA TRP A 212 -7.16 -13.10 1.80
C TRP A 212 -5.79 -13.10 2.48
N ALA A 213 -5.01 -12.07 2.20
CA ALA A 213 -3.74 -11.80 2.88
C ALA A 213 -3.76 -10.38 3.43
N LEU A 214 -3.47 -10.22 4.72
CA LEU A 214 -3.34 -8.91 5.36
C LEU A 214 -1.92 -8.38 5.12
N SER A 215 -1.80 -7.12 4.72
CA SER A 215 -0.48 -6.51 4.48
C SER A 215 -0.49 -5.00 4.71
N VAL A 216 0.66 -4.46 5.13
CA VAL A 216 0.91 -3.01 5.19
C VAL A 216 1.12 -2.51 3.77
N ASP A 217 0.28 -1.61 3.28
CA ASP A 217 0.26 -1.26 1.86
C ASP A 217 0.79 0.10 1.47
N SER A 218 1.19 0.90 2.44
CA SER A 218 1.87 2.18 2.25
C SER A 218 3.38 1.97 2.14
N GLY A 219 3.97 2.37 1.02
CA GLY A 219 5.42 2.39 0.84
C GLY A 219 6.11 3.25 1.90
N TYR A 220 5.53 4.39 2.28
CA TYR A 220 6.08 5.25 3.34
C TYR A 220 6.17 4.52 4.69
N VAL A 221 5.08 3.84 5.08
CA VAL A 221 5.07 3.08 6.34
C VAL A 221 6.06 1.92 6.26
N MET A 222 6.11 1.22 5.12
CA MET A 222 7.06 0.13 4.89
C MET A 222 8.51 0.60 4.99
N SER A 223 8.86 1.75 4.37
CA SER A 223 10.20 2.34 4.44
C SER A 223 10.61 2.63 5.87
N ASN A 224 9.69 3.11 6.70
CA ASN A 224 10.00 3.41 8.10
C ASN A 224 10.05 2.16 8.98
N LEU A 225 9.12 1.23 8.76
CA LEU A 225 9.01 -0.01 9.50
C LEU A 225 10.17 -0.95 9.25
N GLY A 226 10.51 -1.16 7.98
CA GLY A 226 11.61 -2.05 7.59
C GLY A 226 12.94 -1.62 8.21
N ARG A 227 13.14 -0.34 8.56
CA ARG A 227 14.35 0.13 9.26
C ARG A 227 14.47 -0.40 10.70
N LYS A 228 13.37 -0.80 11.34
CA LYS A 228 13.31 -1.15 12.77
C LYS A 228 13.21 -2.65 13.04
N ILE A 229 12.64 -3.40 12.10
CA ILE A 229 12.45 -4.85 12.24
C ILE A 229 13.68 -5.61 11.77
N ASP A 230 13.88 -6.83 12.27
CA ASP A 230 14.98 -7.70 11.85
C ASP A 230 14.83 -8.19 10.39
N MET A 231 15.94 -8.71 9.83
CA MET A 231 16.02 -9.10 8.42
C MET A 231 15.05 -10.23 8.05
N ASP A 232 14.78 -11.18 8.95
CA ASP A 232 13.88 -12.30 8.69
C ASP A 232 12.43 -11.82 8.53
N LYS A 233 12.04 -10.84 9.34
CA LYS A 233 10.74 -10.16 9.24
C LYS A 233 10.63 -9.33 7.96
N GLN A 234 11.68 -8.61 7.58
CA GLN A 234 11.69 -7.86 6.32
C GLN A 234 11.58 -8.79 5.11
N LEU A 235 12.28 -9.92 5.13
CA LEU A 235 12.18 -10.93 4.08
C LEU A 235 10.77 -11.52 3.99
N SER A 236 10.11 -11.74 5.13
CA SER A 236 8.72 -12.20 5.19
C SER A 236 7.75 -11.18 4.58
N LEU A 237 7.95 -9.88 4.88
CA LEU A 237 7.20 -8.79 4.27
C LEU A 237 7.41 -8.68 2.76
N TYR A 238 8.66 -8.78 2.29
CA TYR A 238 8.98 -8.82 0.87
C TYR A 238 8.28 -9.98 0.15
N LYS A 239 8.31 -11.19 0.74
CA LYS A 239 7.63 -12.37 0.18
C LYS A 239 6.11 -12.17 0.12
N CYS A 240 5.52 -11.57 1.16
CA CYS A 240 4.10 -11.21 1.17
C CYS A 240 3.77 -10.20 0.08
N ALA A 241 4.55 -9.11 -0.03
CA ALA A 241 4.37 -8.08 -1.06
C ALA A 241 4.45 -8.65 -2.48
N LYS A 242 5.42 -9.54 -2.73
CA LYS A 242 5.57 -10.28 -3.99
C LYS A 242 4.32 -11.13 -4.27
N PHE A 243 3.90 -11.91 -3.27
CA PHE A 243 2.81 -12.86 -3.39
C PHE A 243 1.47 -12.19 -3.72
N VAL A 244 1.13 -11.10 -3.03
CA VAL A 244 -0.15 -10.40 -3.23
C VAL A 244 -0.11 -9.40 -4.40
N GLY A 245 1.06 -9.18 -5.00
CA GLY A 245 1.27 -8.18 -6.04
C GLY A 245 1.08 -6.75 -5.54
N ALA A 246 1.56 -6.46 -4.33
CA ALA A 246 1.35 -5.14 -3.75
C ALA A 246 2.27 -4.09 -4.39
N GLY A 247 1.76 -2.87 -4.53
CA GLY A 247 2.52 -1.77 -5.13
C GLY A 247 3.69 -1.23 -4.30
N PHE A 248 3.99 -1.82 -3.15
CA PHE A 248 5.17 -1.52 -2.31
C PHE A 248 6.22 -2.64 -2.33
N HIS A 249 6.07 -3.64 -3.23
CA HIS A 249 7.03 -4.75 -3.35
C HIS A 249 8.45 -4.26 -3.66
N ASP A 250 8.57 -3.24 -4.53
CA ASP A 250 9.82 -2.53 -4.83
C ASP A 250 10.42 -1.90 -3.58
N VAL A 251 9.63 -1.14 -2.83
CA VAL A 251 10.05 -0.50 -1.58
C VAL A 251 10.50 -1.52 -0.53
N ALA A 252 9.77 -2.63 -0.39
CA ALA A 252 10.13 -3.68 0.56
C ALA A 252 11.49 -4.31 0.23
N PHE A 253 11.81 -4.49 -1.05
CA PHE A 253 13.10 -5.00 -1.49
C PHE A 253 14.22 -3.97 -1.33
N GLU A 254 13.96 -2.72 -1.70
CA GLU A 254 14.89 -1.60 -1.52
C GLU A 254 15.33 -1.47 -0.05
N VAL A 255 14.38 -1.48 0.88
CA VAL A 255 14.66 -1.41 2.31
C VAL A 255 15.44 -2.63 2.79
N LEU A 256 15.08 -3.84 2.35
CA LEU A 256 15.81 -5.07 2.67
C LEU A 256 17.27 -4.99 2.23
N PHE A 257 17.50 -4.49 1.01
CA PHE A 257 18.85 -4.31 0.45
C PHE A 257 19.67 -3.31 1.26
N HIS A 258 19.14 -2.11 1.50
CA HIS A 258 19.83 -1.08 2.27
C HIS A 258 20.13 -1.51 3.71
N ASN A 259 19.24 -2.30 4.33
CA ASN A 259 19.48 -2.84 5.66
C ASN A 259 20.55 -3.94 5.67
N ALA A 260 20.66 -4.74 4.60
CA ALA A 260 21.76 -5.68 4.45
C ALA A 260 23.10 -4.92 4.39
N VAL A 261 23.16 -3.84 3.62
CA VAL A 261 24.37 -2.98 3.54
C VAL A 261 24.67 -2.29 4.88
N ASN A 262 23.65 -1.83 5.61
CA ASN A 262 23.83 -1.27 6.96
C ASN A 262 24.43 -2.27 7.96
N ARG A 263 24.35 -3.57 7.68
CA ARG A 263 24.94 -4.65 8.50
C ARG A 263 26.22 -5.21 7.88
N SER A 264 26.74 -4.58 6.82
CA SER A 264 27.89 -5.10 6.05
C SER A 264 29.23 -5.00 6.76
N THR A 265 29.31 -4.32 7.90
CA THR A 265 30.55 -4.20 8.69
C THR A 265 31.13 -5.56 9.10
N LEU A 266 30.27 -6.55 9.36
CA LEU A 266 30.66 -7.91 9.74
C LEU A 266 30.96 -8.82 8.55
N ALA A 267 30.26 -8.61 7.42
CA ALA A 267 30.43 -9.39 6.20
C ALA A 267 29.95 -8.55 5.00
N PRO A 268 30.69 -8.55 3.87
CA PRO A 268 30.31 -7.78 2.69
C PRO A 268 28.96 -8.25 2.13
N VAL A 269 28.18 -7.30 1.59
CA VAL A 269 27.08 -7.62 0.69
C VAL A 269 27.66 -7.90 -0.70
N VAL A 270 27.56 -9.16 -1.14
CA VAL A 270 28.10 -9.61 -2.42
C VAL A 270 27.02 -9.59 -3.50
N LEU A 271 27.25 -8.83 -4.57
CA LEU A 271 26.41 -8.77 -5.75
C LEU A 271 27.07 -9.58 -6.86
N ALA A 272 26.45 -10.71 -7.20
CA ALA A 272 26.86 -11.49 -8.37
C ALA A 272 26.40 -10.78 -9.65
N MET A 273 27.34 -10.57 -10.57
CA MET A 273 27.08 -9.95 -11.85
C MET A 273 26.72 -11.00 -12.90
N LYS A 274 26.09 -10.57 -14.00
CA LYS A 274 25.84 -11.45 -15.14
C LYS A 274 27.17 -11.80 -15.81
N SER A 275 27.31 -13.05 -16.24
CA SER A 275 28.46 -13.51 -17.03
C SER A 275 28.65 -12.64 -18.29
N GLY A 276 29.90 -12.34 -18.63
CA GLY A 276 30.28 -11.51 -19.77
C GLY A 276 30.33 -10.00 -19.49
N LEU A 277 30.10 -9.57 -18.25
CA LEU A 277 30.39 -8.19 -17.81
C LEU A 277 31.85 -8.08 -17.35
N ARG A 278 32.38 -6.85 -17.30
CA ARG A 278 33.75 -6.56 -16.83
C ARG A 278 34.01 -7.10 -15.43
N TYR A 279 33.02 -6.98 -14.53
CA TYR A 279 33.09 -7.45 -13.16
C TYR A 279 32.22 -8.69 -12.99
N GLU A 280 32.72 -9.70 -12.29
CA GLU A 280 31.97 -10.91 -11.92
C GLU A 280 31.21 -10.74 -10.61
N LYS A 281 31.77 -9.98 -9.67
CA LYS A 281 31.12 -9.62 -8.41
C LYS A 281 31.48 -8.23 -7.94
N ILE A 282 30.59 -7.63 -7.17
CA ILE A 282 30.80 -6.39 -6.42
C ILE A 282 30.59 -6.69 -4.94
N GLU A 283 31.52 -6.26 -4.09
CA GLU A 283 31.44 -6.41 -2.64
C GLU A 283 31.27 -5.05 -1.99
N ILE A 284 30.14 -4.86 -1.31
CA ILE A 284 29.83 -3.64 -0.56
C ILE A 284 30.05 -3.93 0.91
N GLN A 285 31.12 -3.36 1.46
CA GLN A 285 31.43 -3.39 2.88
C GLN A 285 31.80 -1.99 3.32
N VAL A 286 30.95 -1.39 4.15
CA VAL A 286 31.10 0.02 4.52
C VAL A 286 31.08 0.19 6.04
N PRO A 287 31.95 1.05 6.60
CA PRO A 287 31.94 1.38 8.02
C PRO A 287 30.79 2.32 8.39
N LYS A 288 30.28 3.12 7.44
CA LYS A 288 29.33 4.20 7.69
C LYS A 288 28.19 4.18 6.68
N VAL A 289 26.97 4.18 7.18
CA VAL A 289 25.75 4.36 6.40
C VAL A 289 25.10 5.68 6.79
N ILE A 290 24.87 6.56 5.82
CA ILE A 290 24.19 7.84 6.00
C ILE A 290 22.87 7.81 5.24
N ARG A 291 21.82 8.34 5.88
CA ARG A 291 20.58 8.66 5.21
C ARG A 291 20.24 10.12 5.47
N ASP A 292 20.15 10.89 4.40
CA ASP A 292 19.92 12.33 4.48
C ASP A 292 19.30 12.87 3.18
N GLY A 293 18.87 14.13 3.20
CA GLY A 293 18.20 14.79 2.09
C GLY A 293 16.70 14.48 2.09
N CYS A 294 15.91 15.38 2.68
CA CYS A 294 14.45 15.24 2.81
C CYS A 294 13.69 15.70 1.55
N ASP A 295 14.39 16.32 0.61
CA ASP A 295 13.94 16.74 -0.71
C ASP A 295 15.07 16.62 -1.75
N GLU A 296 14.77 16.92 -3.00
CA GLU A 296 15.72 16.78 -4.10
C GLU A 296 16.95 17.71 -3.96
N GLU A 297 16.76 18.97 -3.54
CA GLU A 297 17.84 19.95 -3.42
C GLU A 297 18.82 19.57 -2.30
N THR A 298 18.28 19.11 -1.16
CA THR A 298 19.08 18.64 -0.03
C THR A 298 19.82 17.35 -0.37
N CYS A 299 19.21 16.41 -1.11
CA CYS A 299 19.92 15.22 -1.61
C CYS A 299 21.14 15.59 -2.47
N TYR A 300 21.00 16.52 -3.42
CA TYR A 300 22.14 16.98 -4.22
C TYR A 300 23.22 17.66 -3.37
N SER A 301 22.82 18.36 -2.30
CA SER A 301 23.76 18.96 -1.36
C SER A 301 24.54 17.90 -0.59
N CYS A 302 23.88 16.83 -0.12
CA CYS A 302 24.53 15.69 0.55
C CYS A 302 25.55 15.00 -0.37
N LEU A 303 25.19 14.78 -1.64
CA LEU A 303 26.08 14.13 -2.62
C LEU A 303 27.38 14.92 -2.86
N LYS A 304 27.35 16.25 -2.78
CA LYS A 304 28.55 17.09 -2.95
C LYS A 304 29.53 16.96 -1.78
N THR A 305 29.05 16.59 -0.61
CA THR A 305 29.83 16.49 0.63
C THR A 305 30.02 15.04 1.08
N LEU A 306 29.78 14.07 0.19
CA LEU A 306 29.84 12.66 0.54
C LEU A 306 31.29 12.24 0.85
N GLU A 307 31.50 11.77 2.07
CA GLU A 307 32.80 11.24 2.51
C GLU A 307 33.12 9.91 1.81
N LYS A 308 34.42 9.60 1.70
CA LYS A 308 34.88 8.27 1.27
C LYS A 308 34.37 7.20 2.23
N ASP A 309 34.19 5.97 1.72
CA ASP A 309 33.81 4.79 2.52
C ASP A 309 32.46 4.96 3.23
N THR A 310 31.61 5.81 2.65
CA THR A 310 30.24 6.03 3.09
C THR A 310 29.27 5.41 2.11
N TYR A 311 28.26 4.72 2.64
CA TYR A 311 27.07 4.34 1.88
C TYR A 311 25.98 5.36 2.15
N TRP A 312 25.68 6.18 1.15
CA TRP A 312 24.63 7.18 1.24
C TRP A 312 23.35 6.69 0.58
N THR A 313 22.22 6.90 1.25
CA THR A 313 20.87 6.74 0.69
C THR A 313 20.07 8.03 0.88
N PRO A 314 19.21 8.42 -0.07
CA PRO A 314 18.33 9.56 0.13
C PRO A 314 17.28 9.24 1.21
N ASP A 315 16.94 10.19 2.09
CA ASP A 315 15.71 10.08 2.89
C ASP A 315 14.47 10.52 2.09
N TYR A 316 14.67 11.13 0.93
CA TYR A 316 13.64 11.48 -0.02
C TYR A 316 13.32 10.30 -0.96
N PRO A 317 12.16 9.61 -0.81
CA PRO A 317 11.83 8.37 -1.54
C PRO A 317 11.55 8.57 -3.04
N PHE A 318 11.59 9.81 -3.52
CA PHE A 318 11.40 10.14 -4.93
C PHE A 318 12.60 10.87 -5.51
N PHE A 319 13.75 10.80 -4.84
CA PHE A 319 15.00 11.31 -5.40
C PHE A 319 15.25 10.63 -6.74
N PRO A 320 15.53 11.39 -7.81
CA PRO A 320 15.62 10.80 -9.12
C PRO A 320 16.97 10.05 -9.30
N PHE A 321 16.95 9.06 -10.20
CA PHE A 321 18.11 8.38 -10.79
C PHE A 321 18.87 7.35 -9.95
N ILE A 322 18.93 7.48 -8.62
CA ILE A 322 19.72 6.59 -7.76
C ILE A 322 19.06 6.38 -6.40
N ASP A 323 19.19 5.17 -5.87
CA ASP A 323 18.71 4.77 -4.54
C ASP A 323 19.86 4.75 -3.53
N ALA A 324 21.11 4.64 -3.99
CA ALA A 324 22.29 4.81 -3.15
C ALA A 324 23.56 5.16 -3.93
N VAL A 325 24.56 5.68 -3.21
CA VAL A 325 25.93 5.90 -3.70
C VAL A 325 26.92 5.39 -2.68
N THR A 326 27.97 4.69 -3.13
CA THR A 326 29.04 4.21 -2.26
C THR A 326 30.34 3.94 -3.00
N THR A 327 31.45 3.82 -2.27
CA THR A 327 32.69 3.19 -2.74
C THR A 327 32.70 1.72 -2.37
N CYS A 328 33.07 0.84 -3.30
CA CYS A 328 33.05 -0.60 -3.09
C CYS A 328 34.12 -1.31 -3.93
N GLU A 329 34.41 -2.56 -3.59
CA GLU A 329 35.38 -3.39 -4.34
C GLU A 329 34.65 -4.13 -5.47
N ALA A 330 35.19 -4.06 -6.68
CA ALA A 330 34.71 -4.80 -7.83
C ALA A 330 35.78 -5.79 -8.31
N PHE A 331 35.38 -7.02 -8.61
CA PHE A 331 36.29 -8.11 -8.95
C PHE A 331 36.07 -8.56 -10.38
N THR A 332 37.16 -8.71 -11.14
CA THR A 332 37.13 -9.27 -12.49
C THR A 332 37.29 -10.79 -12.47
N SER A 333 37.14 -11.43 -13.64
CA SER A 333 37.32 -12.87 -13.81
C SER A 333 38.75 -13.39 -13.55
N GLU A 334 39.71 -12.48 -13.46
CA GLU A 334 41.12 -12.80 -13.19
C GLU A 334 41.49 -12.62 -11.70
N ASP A 335 40.48 -12.53 -10.81
CA ASP A 335 40.64 -12.24 -9.38
C ASP A 335 41.34 -10.90 -9.06
N ASN A 336 41.45 -10.01 -10.05
CA ASN A 336 41.89 -8.64 -9.83
C ASN A 336 40.73 -7.82 -9.25
N SER A 337 40.98 -7.10 -8.15
CA SER A 337 40.02 -6.16 -7.56
C SER A 337 40.40 -4.71 -7.83
N GLU A 338 39.40 -3.85 -7.98
CA GLU A 338 39.57 -2.41 -7.99
C GLU A 338 38.46 -1.72 -7.18
N THR A 339 38.82 -0.64 -6.49
CA THR A 339 37.85 0.22 -5.81
C THR A 339 37.12 1.08 -6.82
N ILE A 340 35.79 0.99 -6.85
CA ILE A 340 34.92 1.79 -7.73
C ILE A 340 33.95 2.66 -6.92
N VAL A 341 33.39 3.68 -7.59
CA VAL A 341 32.19 4.37 -7.11
C VAL A 341 30.97 3.72 -7.75
N ALA A 342 30.07 3.17 -6.94
CA ALA A 342 28.84 2.56 -7.37
C ALA A 342 27.66 3.51 -7.19
N TYR A 343 26.93 3.75 -8.28
CA TYR A 343 25.60 4.35 -8.29
C TYR A 343 24.58 3.22 -8.36
N ILE A 344 23.80 3.05 -7.30
CA ILE A 344 22.94 1.89 -7.13
C ILE A 344 21.50 2.27 -7.40
N VAL A 345 20.85 1.49 -8.25
CA VAL A 345 19.40 1.51 -8.44
C VAL A 345 18.87 0.13 -8.08
N VAL A 346 18.05 0.07 -7.05
CA VAL A 346 17.41 -1.15 -6.56
C VAL A 346 16.08 -1.30 -7.25
N THR A 347 15.98 -2.33 -8.10
CA THR A 347 14.75 -2.62 -8.82
C THR A 347 14.47 -4.10 -8.85
N ILE A 348 13.19 -4.43 -8.97
CA ILE A 348 12.73 -5.81 -9.13
C ILE A 348 12.46 -6.02 -10.61
N ARG A 349 13.12 -7.02 -11.19
CA ARG A 349 12.83 -7.42 -12.56
C ARG A 349 11.35 -7.80 -12.63
N ARG A 350 10.58 -7.06 -13.43
CA ARG A 350 9.25 -7.50 -13.81
C ARG A 350 9.44 -8.76 -14.63
N GLU A 351 9.14 -9.91 -14.04
CA GLU A 351 8.89 -11.10 -14.84
C GLU A 351 7.73 -10.70 -15.75
N ASN A 352 7.97 -10.68 -17.07
CA ASN A 352 6.89 -10.55 -18.03
C ASN A 352 5.98 -11.74 -17.76
N VAL A 353 4.86 -11.51 -17.07
CA VAL A 353 3.74 -12.44 -17.08
C VAL A 353 3.16 -12.30 -18.49
N GLN A 354 3.79 -13.02 -19.41
CA GLN A 354 3.37 -13.15 -20.79
C GLN A 354 1.97 -13.77 -20.75
N GLY A 355 0.96 -12.97 -21.12
CA GLY A 355 -0.41 -13.43 -21.31
C GLY A 355 -1.25 -13.56 -20.04
N ARG A 356 -1.65 -12.44 -19.43
CA ARG A 356 -2.98 -12.34 -18.78
C ARG A 356 -3.61 -10.99 -19.11
N HIS A 357 -4.02 -10.87 -20.37
CA HIS A 357 -5.07 -9.93 -20.74
C HIS A 357 -6.39 -10.47 -20.16
N ILE A 358 -7.09 -9.63 -19.39
CA ILE A 358 -8.54 -9.64 -19.29
C ILE A 358 -9.00 -8.33 -19.91
#